data_AF-A0A348YZB0-F1
#
_entry.id   AF-A0A348YZB0-F1
#
_cell.length_a   1.000
_cell.length_b   1.000
_cell.length_c   1.000
_cell.angle_alpha   90.00
_cell.angle_beta   90.00
_cell.angle_gamma   90.00
#
_symmetry.space_group_name_H-M   'P 1'
#
loop_
_entity.id
_entity.type
_entity.pdbx_description
1 polymer ?
#
loop_
_entity_poly.entity_id
_entity_poly.type
_entity_poly.pdbx_seq_one_letter_code
_entity_poly.pdbx_strand_id
1 'polypeptide(L)'
;MQKSIKKDKFKNYYGSLIFMFLLIAITFYLLFKDTSITSLIPVINTINPIYLFIAFSMMCLFIIFEAYVIYIILKNLNIKVPFKKCIGYSFIGFYFSAITPSSSGGQPAQVYYMKKDNINISYSSLTLLIIAIVY
;
A
#
# COMPACT_ATOMS: atom_id res chain seq x y z
N MET A 1 -31.50 -20.20 -11.92
CA MET A 1 -30.19 -20.29 -12.58
C MET A 1 -29.10 -19.34 -12.03
N GLN A 2 -29.43 -18.20 -11.39
CA GLN A 2 -28.41 -17.27 -10.83
C GLN A 2 -27.78 -17.69 -9.48
N LYS A 3 -28.39 -18.63 -8.73
CA LYS A 3 -27.88 -19.06 -7.41
C LYS A 3 -26.69 -20.04 -7.47
N SER A 4 -26.51 -20.79 -8.56
CA SER A 4 -25.40 -21.76 -8.70
C SER A 4 -24.05 -21.09 -9.00
N ILE A 5 -24.04 -20.03 -9.82
CA ILE A 5 -22.81 -19.33 -10.23
C ILE A 5 -22.10 -18.63 -9.06
N LYS A 6 -22.83 -18.25 -8.00
CA LYS A 6 -22.26 -17.55 -6.84
C LYS A 6 -21.46 -18.47 -5.90
N LYS A 7 -21.76 -19.78 -5.91
CA LYS A 7 -21.17 -20.75 -4.97
C LYS A 7 -19.78 -21.21 -5.42
N ASP A 8 -19.51 -21.23 -6.73
CA ASP A 8 -18.25 -21.72 -7.29
C ASP A 8 -17.09 -20.70 -7.16
N LYS A 9 -17.37 -19.39 -7.11
CA LYS A 9 -16.31 -18.37 -6.93
C LYS A 9 -15.69 -18.34 -5.53
N PHE A 10 -16.47 -18.65 -4.48
CA PHE A 10 -15.95 -18.63 -3.10
C PHE A 10 -15.02 -19.81 -2.80
N LYS A 11 -15.23 -20.96 -3.45
CA LYS A 11 -14.42 -22.17 -3.25
C LYS A 11 -12.95 -21.96 -3.67
N ASN A 12 -12.68 -21.03 -4.59
CA ASN A 12 -11.34 -20.74 -5.10
C ASN A 12 -10.54 -19.74 -4.24
N TYR A 13 -11.17 -18.92 -3.40
CA TYR A 13 -10.46 -17.99 -2.50
C TYR A 13 -9.86 -18.67 -1.27
N TYR A 14 -10.47 -19.78 -0.82
CA TYR A 14 -9.94 -20.56 0.31
C TYR A 14 -8.53 -21.08 0.02
N GLY A 15 -8.25 -21.51 -1.21
CA GLY A 15 -6.91 -21.94 -1.63
C GLY A 15 -5.88 -20.82 -1.51
N SER A 16 -6.21 -19.61 -2.01
CA SER A 16 -5.33 -18.44 -1.91
C SER A 16 -5.11 -17.99 -0.46
N LEU A 17 -6.15 -18.03 0.38
CA LEU A 17 -6.02 -17.71 1.81
C LEU A 17 -5.13 -18.72 2.53
N ILE A 18 -5.33 -20.01 2.31
CA ILE A 18 -4.50 -21.07 2.90
C ILE A 18 -3.04 -20.90 2.45
N PHE A 19 -2.81 -20.63 1.16
CA PHE A 19 -1.47 -20.39 0.63
C PHE A 19 -0.81 -19.16 1.28
N MET A 20 -1.56 -18.06 1.48
CA MET A 20 -1.05 -16.88 2.16
C MET A 20 -0.69 -17.15 3.63
N PHE A 21 -1.54 -17.87 4.37
CA PHE A 21 -1.24 -18.29 5.74
C PHE A 21 -0.02 -19.21 5.80
N LEU A 22 0.12 -20.13 4.85
CA LEU A 22 1.28 -21.00 4.75
C LEU A 22 2.57 -20.19 4.51
N LEU A 23 2.56 -19.21 3.59
CA LEU A 23 3.70 -18.32 3.36
C LEU A 23 4.07 -17.56 4.63
N ILE A 24 3.09 -16.97 5.33
CA ILE A 24 3.32 -16.26 6.59
C ILE A 24 3.98 -17.21 7.62
N ALA A 25 3.46 -18.43 7.78
CA ALA A 25 4.00 -19.41 8.71
C ALA A 25 5.44 -19.84 8.36
N ILE A 26 5.72 -20.06 7.07
CA ILE A 26 7.08 -20.38 6.59
C ILE A 26 8.04 -19.21 6.85
N THR A 27 7.62 -17.97 6.57
CA THR A 27 8.43 -16.78 6.84
C THR A 27 8.77 -16.66 8.32
N PHE A 28 7.78 -16.82 9.21
CA PHE A 28 8.05 -16.81 10.65
C PHE A 28 8.96 -17.95 11.08
N TYR A 29 8.76 -19.16 10.56
CA TYR A 29 9.63 -20.30 10.86
C TYR A 29 11.09 -20.02 10.44
N LEU A 30 11.31 -19.49 9.23
CA LEU A 30 12.64 -19.13 8.75
C LEU A 30 13.28 -18.01 9.58
N LEU A 31 12.52 -16.97 9.94
CA LEU A 31 13.02 -15.88 10.78
C LEU A 31 13.44 -16.38 12.17
N PHE A 32 12.57 -17.15 12.85
CA PHE A 32 12.84 -17.60 14.22
C PHE A 32 13.84 -18.76 14.32
N LYS A 33 14.13 -19.46 13.21
CA LYS A 33 15.09 -20.57 13.21
C LYS A 33 16.51 -20.09 13.54
N ASP A 34 16.91 -18.95 12.97
CA ASP A 34 18.30 -18.47 13.05
C ASP A 34 18.42 -17.15 13.84
N THR A 35 17.31 -16.46 14.14
CA THR A 35 17.32 -15.22 14.95
C THR A 35 16.53 -15.38 16.24
N SER A 36 17.20 -15.19 17.38
CA SER A 36 16.54 -15.10 18.68
C SER A 36 16.02 -13.67 18.89
N ILE A 37 14.79 -13.52 19.41
CA ILE A 37 14.23 -12.20 19.75
C ILE A 37 15.16 -11.44 20.72
N THR A 38 15.86 -12.18 21.56
CA THR A 38 16.82 -11.67 22.56
C THR A 38 17.99 -10.90 21.93
N SER A 39 18.39 -11.21 20.69
CA SER A 39 19.46 -10.48 20.00
C SER A 39 19.01 -9.15 19.38
N LEU A 40 17.71 -8.88 19.26
CA LEU A 40 17.18 -7.60 18.76
C LEU A 40 17.21 -6.48 19.82
N ILE A 41 17.02 -6.83 21.09
CA ILE A 41 16.98 -5.88 22.21
C ILE A 41 18.27 -5.03 22.31
N PRO A 42 19.49 -5.61 22.29
CA PRO A 42 20.72 -4.81 22.36
C PRO A 42 20.92 -3.95 21.12
N VAL A 43 20.47 -4.39 19.94
CA VAL A 43 20.58 -3.62 18.68
C VAL A 43 19.72 -2.36 18.73
N ILE A 44 18.51 -2.44 19.27
CA ILE A 44 17.62 -1.28 19.42
C ILE A 44 18.25 -0.24 20.36
N ASN A 45 18.94 -0.68 21.41
CA ASN A 45 19.58 0.21 22.39
C ASN A 45 20.89 0.85 21.87
N THR A 46 21.54 0.28 20.86
CA THR A 46 22.77 0.83 20.28
C THR A 46 22.54 1.69 19.05
N ILE A 47 21.32 1.69 18.50
CA ILE A 47 20.97 2.53 17.35
C ILE A 47 21.06 4.02 17.72
N ASN A 48 21.83 4.76 16.93
CA ASN A 48 21.90 6.20 17.07
C ASN A 48 20.56 6.83 16.60
N PRO A 49 19.87 7.62 17.44
CA PRO A 49 18.56 8.20 17.12
C PRO A 49 18.58 9.12 15.91
N ILE A 50 19.74 9.66 15.52
CA ILE A 50 19.90 10.48 14.31
C ILE A 50 19.52 9.68 13.05
N TYR A 51 19.91 8.40 12.96
CA TYR A 51 19.53 7.56 11.82
C TYR A 51 18.03 7.31 11.77
N LEU A 52 17.39 7.16 12.93
CA LEU A 52 15.94 7.00 13.01
C LEU A 52 15.22 8.27 12.51
N PHE A 53 15.71 9.44 12.90
CA PHE A 53 15.17 10.73 12.45
C PHE A 53 15.35 10.96 10.95
N ILE A 54 16.51 10.60 10.39
CA ILE A 54 16.77 10.67 8.95
C ILE A 54 15.83 9.72 8.20
N ALA A 55 15.70 8.47 8.65
CA ALA A 55 14.80 7.49 8.04
C ALA A 55 13.34 7.97 8.03
N PHE A 56 12.87 8.52 9.16
CA PHE A 56 11.54 9.10 9.26
C PHE A 56 11.35 10.29 8.32
N SER A 57 12.34 11.19 8.26
CA SER A 57 12.29 12.35 7.36
C SER A 57 12.26 11.96 5.89
N MET A 58 13.04 10.94 5.49
CA MET A 58 13.02 10.37 4.15
C MET A 58 11.65 9.77 3.81
N MET A 59 11.03 9.06 4.76
CA MET A 59 9.67 8.53 4.58
C MET A 59 8.64 9.65 4.36
N CYS A 60 8.72 10.75 5.12
CA CYS A 60 7.84 11.90 4.91
C CYS A 60 8.04 12.53 3.52
N LEU A 61 9.29 12.71 3.08
CA LEU A 61 9.58 13.24 1.75
C LEU A 61 9.04 12.34 0.64
N PHE A 62 9.18 11.03 0.79
CA PHE A 62 8.67 10.07 -0.18
C PHE A 62 7.15 10.18 -0.35
N ILE A 63 6.40 10.30 0.76
CA ILE A 63 4.94 10.48 0.74
C ILE A 63 4.56 11.82 0.07
N ILE A 64 5.32 12.89 0.34
CA ILE A 64 5.08 14.20 -0.27
C ILE A 64 5.32 14.15 -1.78
N PHE A 65 6.37 13.46 -2.24
CA PHE A 65 6.66 13.32 -3.67
C PHE A 65 5.61 12.48 -4.38
N GLU A 66 5.13 11.38 -3.79
CA GLU A 66 4.04 10.63 -4.38
C GLU A 66 2.76 11.48 -4.48
N ALA A 67 2.42 12.22 -3.42
CA ALA A 67 1.31 13.16 -3.44
C ALA A 67 1.47 14.25 -4.53
N TYR A 68 2.69 14.70 -4.77
CA TYR A 68 3.01 15.69 -5.80
C TYR A 68 2.83 15.14 -7.22
N VAL A 69 3.25 13.89 -7.45
CA VAL A 69 3.00 13.19 -8.72
C VAL A 69 1.50 13.04 -8.98
N ILE A 70 0.73 12.57 -7.99
CA ILE A 70 -0.74 12.47 -8.08
C ILE A 70 -1.36 13.83 -8.42
N TYR A 71 -0.91 14.88 -7.73
CA TYR A 71 -1.40 16.24 -7.93
C TYR A 71 -1.14 16.76 -9.35
N ILE A 72 0.08 16.59 -9.87
CA ILE A 72 0.43 17.02 -11.23
C ILE A 72 -0.42 16.29 -12.27
N ILE A 73 -0.56 14.97 -12.15
CA ILE A 73 -1.30 14.17 -13.13
C ILE A 73 -2.77 14.60 -13.14
N LEU A 74 -3.40 14.72 -11.98
CA LEU A 74 -4.80 15.16 -11.88
C LEU A 74 -4.97 16.59 -12.41
N LYS A 75 -4.03 17.49 -12.12
CA LYS A 75 -4.04 18.86 -12.65
C LYS A 75 -3.95 18.87 -14.18
N ASN A 76 -3.09 18.04 -14.78
CA ASN A 76 -2.96 17.91 -16.23
C ASN A 76 -4.20 17.28 -16.90
N LEU A 77 -4.94 16.45 -16.16
CA LEU A 77 -6.25 15.94 -16.58
C LEU A 77 -7.39 16.96 -16.38
N ASN A 78 -7.08 18.22 -16.08
CA ASN A 78 -8.04 19.29 -15.76
C ASN A 78 -8.92 19.02 -14.53
N ILE A 79 -8.48 18.13 -13.62
CA ILE A 79 -9.16 17.82 -12.37
C ILE A 79 -8.53 18.63 -11.24
N LYS A 80 -9.28 19.61 -10.73
CA LYS A 80 -8.82 20.48 -9.63
C LYS A 80 -9.00 19.79 -8.29
N VAL A 81 -7.90 19.31 -7.71
CA VAL A 81 -7.88 18.69 -6.38
C VAL A 81 -6.87 19.44 -5.51
N PRO A 82 -7.22 19.82 -4.27
CA PRO A 82 -6.26 20.45 -3.37
C PRO A 82 -5.13 19.49 -3.03
N PHE A 83 -3.89 19.99 -2.99
CA PHE A 83 -2.70 19.19 -2.68
C PHE A 83 -2.83 18.40 -1.37
N LYS A 84 -3.49 18.97 -0.35
CA LYS A 84 -3.79 18.30 0.93
C LYS A 84 -4.57 16.98 0.76
N LYS A 85 -5.50 16.90 -0.20
CA LYS A 85 -6.20 15.64 -0.50
C LYS A 85 -5.28 14.63 -1.18
N CYS A 86 -4.37 15.09 -2.03
CA CYS A 86 -3.37 14.22 -2.68
C CYS A 86 -2.42 13.59 -1.67
N ILE A 87 -2.00 14.33 -0.64
CA ILE A 87 -1.27 13.78 0.51
C ILE A 87 -2.09 12.67 1.18
N GLY A 88 -3.38 12.92 1.42
CA GLY A 88 -4.30 11.90 1.95
C GLY A 88 -4.34 10.63 1.09
N TYR A 89 -4.43 10.76 -0.23
CA TYR A 89 -4.41 9.61 -1.14
C TYR A 89 -3.09 8.84 -1.08
N SER A 90 -1.94 9.51 -0.99
CA SER A 90 -0.65 8.84 -0.84
C SER A 90 -0.59 8.05 0.49
N PHE A 91 -1.02 8.64 1.60
CA PHE A 91 -1.12 7.91 2.88
C PHE A 91 -2.04 6.69 2.80
N ILE A 92 -3.19 6.82 2.16
CA ILE A 92 -4.12 5.69 1.93
C ILE A 92 -3.42 4.61 1.12
N GLY A 93 -2.72 4.98 0.04
CA GLY A 93 -1.95 4.04 -0.78
C GLY A 93 -0.95 3.25 0.06
N PHE A 94 -0.06 3.95 0.76
CA PHE A 94 0.95 3.31 1.61
C PHE A 94 0.36 2.46 2.73
N TYR A 95 -0.67 2.96 3.40
CA TYR A 95 -1.31 2.22 4.49
C TYR A 95 -1.91 0.90 3.99
N PHE A 96 -2.73 0.95 2.94
CA PHE A 96 -3.36 -0.25 2.40
C PHE A 96 -2.34 -1.18 1.77
N SER A 97 -1.29 -0.67 1.13
CA SER A 97 -0.17 -1.48 0.65
C SER A 97 0.56 -2.20 1.80
N ALA A 98 0.81 -1.53 2.93
CA ALA A 98 1.53 -2.13 4.06
C ALA A 98 0.75 -3.25 4.76
N ILE A 99 -0.59 -3.17 4.79
CA ILE A 99 -1.44 -4.17 5.45
C ILE A 99 -1.89 -5.29 4.51
N THR A 100 -1.73 -5.12 3.20
CA THR A 100 -2.18 -6.11 2.21
C THR A 100 -1.04 -7.00 1.73
N PRO A 101 -1.31 -8.29 1.49
CA PRO A 101 -0.33 -9.18 0.89
C PRO A 101 0.12 -8.64 -0.48
N SER A 102 1.42 -8.77 -0.74
CA SER A 102 2.06 -8.34 -1.99
C SER A 102 1.93 -6.84 -2.31
N SER A 103 1.62 -5.98 -1.33
CA SER A 103 1.46 -4.53 -1.54
C SER A 103 0.35 -4.14 -2.53
N SER A 104 -0.59 -5.05 -2.80
CA SER A 104 -1.55 -4.93 -3.89
C SER A 104 -2.78 -4.06 -3.58
N GLY A 105 -3.04 -3.79 -2.29
CA GLY A 105 -4.24 -3.07 -1.85
C GLY A 105 -4.16 -1.54 -1.92
N GLY A 106 -2.97 -0.95 -2.06
CA GLY A 106 -2.78 0.51 -2.04
C GLY A 106 -3.51 1.23 -3.17
N GLN A 107 -3.24 0.84 -4.42
CA GLN A 107 -3.84 1.47 -5.59
C GLN A 107 -5.38 1.31 -5.65
N PRO A 108 -5.97 0.12 -5.42
CA PRO A 108 -7.44 -0.01 -5.33
C PRO A 108 -8.06 0.90 -4.26
N ALA A 109 -7.42 1.03 -3.10
CA ALA A 109 -7.90 1.92 -2.04
C ALA A 109 -7.81 3.40 -2.47
N GLN A 110 -6.73 3.80 -3.14
CA GLN A 110 -6.61 5.15 -3.70
C GLN A 110 -7.75 5.48 -4.67
N VAL A 111 -8.08 4.58 -5.62
CA VAL A 111 -9.24 4.79 -6.53
C VAL A 111 -10.54 4.93 -5.75
N TYR A 112 -10.76 4.07 -4.75
CA TYR A 112 -11.98 4.11 -3.93
C TYR A 112 -12.15 5.45 -3.20
N TYR A 113 -11.09 5.97 -2.59
CA TYR A 113 -11.14 7.24 -1.88
C TYR A 113 -11.20 8.46 -2.82
N MET A 114 -10.52 8.42 -3.97
CA MET A 114 -10.67 9.43 -5.02
C MET A 114 -12.11 9.49 -5.54
N LYS A 115 -12.77 8.34 -5.71
CA LYS A 115 -14.18 8.27 -6.08
C LYS A 115 -15.10 8.86 -5.01
N LYS A 116 -14.81 8.62 -3.71
CA LYS A 116 -15.52 9.25 -2.60
C LYS A 116 -15.39 10.78 -2.60
N ASP A 117 -14.27 11.29 -3.13
CA ASP A 117 -14.02 12.72 -3.35
C ASP A 117 -14.56 13.25 -4.70
N ASN A 118 -15.48 12.52 -5.34
CA ASN A 118 -16.14 12.85 -6.61
C ASN A 118 -15.22 12.92 -7.84
N ILE A 119 -14.03 12.33 -7.77
CA ILE A 119 -13.18 12.14 -8.95
C ILE A 119 -13.72 10.95 -9.75
N ASN A 120 -13.78 11.09 -11.08
CA ASN A 120 -14.18 9.97 -11.93
C ASN A 120 -13.18 8.81 -11.77
N ILE A 121 -13.70 7.58 -11.67
CA ILE A 121 -12.89 6.35 -11.61
C ILE A 121 -11.95 6.28 -12.82
N SER A 122 -12.38 6.69 -14.01
CA SER A 122 -11.53 6.69 -15.20
C SER A 122 -10.27 7.55 -15.02
N TYR A 123 -10.40 8.77 -14.49
CA TYR A 123 -9.24 9.65 -14.23
C TYR A 123 -8.38 9.14 -13.07
N SER A 124 -9.01 8.59 -12.04
CA SER A 124 -8.32 8.02 -10.87
C SER A 124 -7.47 6.83 -11.29
N SER A 125 -8.06 5.85 -11.98
CA SER A 125 -7.36 4.67 -12.48
C SER A 125 -6.27 5.02 -13.49
N LEU A 126 -6.51 5.98 -14.39
CA LEU A 126 -5.48 6.47 -15.32
C LEU A 126 -4.31 7.11 -14.58
N THR A 127 -4.59 7.91 -13.55
CA THR A 127 -3.55 8.53 -12.71
C THR A 127 -2.67 7.47 -12.07
N LEU A 128 -3.28 6.44 -11.47
CA LEU A 128 -2.52 5.37 -10.82
C LEU A 128 -1.78 4.47 -11.82
N LEU A 129 -2.33 4.26 -13.02
CA LEU A 129 -1.64 3.54 -14.09
C LEU A 129 -0.37 4.28 -14.53
N ILE A 130 -0.45 5.61 -14.70
CA ILE A 130 0.72 6.43 -15.04
C ILE A 130 1.78 6.32 -13.95
N ILE A 131 1.37 6.40 -12.68
CA ILE A 131 2.29 6.23 -11.54
C ILE A 131 2.97 4.85 -11.61
N ALA A 132 2.20 3.79 -11.85
CA ALA A 132 2.72 2.42 -11.91
C ALA A 132 3.69 2.16 -13.08
N ILE A 133 3.62 2.94 -14.16
CA ILE A 133 4.52 2.82 -15.32
C ILE A 133 5.80 3.64 -15.11
N VAL A 134 5.69 4.78 -14.43
CA VAL A 134 6.82 5.70 -14.20
C VAL A 134 7.71 5.23 -13.05
N TYR A 135 7.13 4.52 -12.09
CA TYR A 135 7.84 3.90 -10.96
C TYR A 135 8.54 2.60 -11.41
#